data_AF-A0A2X3EYX6-F1
#
_entry.id   AF-A0A2X3EYX6-F1
#
_cell.length_a   1.000
_cell.length_b   1.000
_cell.length_c   1.000
_cell.angle_alpha   90.00
_cell.angle_beta   90.00
_cell.angle_gamma   90.00
#
_symmetry.space_group_name_H-M   'P 1'
#
loop_
_entity.id
_entity.type
_entity.pdbx_description
1 polymer ?
#
loop_
_entity_poly.entity_id
_entity_poly.type
_entity_poly.pdbx_seq_one_letter_code
_entity_poly.pdbx_strand_id
1 'polypeptide(L)'
;MRPFVVNTFFRKVLVGQDPFNRERIWQDLNHWQRGSAHQLTERALSFVEQALWDLIGRSLKMPVYKLLGGYRDTVPAYGSTMCGDDLPGGLSTPEEYAAFAEKLVARGYKAIKLHTWMPPISFAPNPKMDIKACAAVREAVGPDIDLMIDGYHWYSRAEALWIGKELEKLNFACLKSRWRRIRCLLCVAGGKPVDSHRRAESFAASTTCAPNG
;
A
#
# COMPACT_ATOMS: atom_id res chain seq x y z
N MET A 1 22.63 -3.92 4.39
CA MET A 1 22.78 -2.87 5.42
C MET A 1 24.23 -2.40 5.46
N ARG A 2 24.51 -1.09 5.56
CA ARG A 2 25.89 -0.58 5.47
C ARG A 2 26.71 -0.98 6.70
N PRO A 3 27.94 -1.51 6.57
CA PRO A 3 28.78 -1.89 7.71
C PRO A 3 29.01 -0.76 8.72
N PHE A 4 29.10 0.48 8.25
CA PHE A 4 29.18 1.67 9.10
C PHE A 4 28.01 1.77 10.09
N VAL A 5 26.76 1.58 9.61
CA VAL A 5 25.58 1.69 10.48
C VAL A 5 25.58 0.59 11.53
N VAL A 6 25.99 -0.62 11.15
CA VAL A 6 26.07 -1.78 12.05
C VAL A 6 27.09 -1.53 13.17
N ASN A 7 28.30 -1.12 12.82
CA ASN A 7 29.39 -0.97 13.78
C ASN A 7 29.26 0.29 14.64
N THR A 8 28.75 1.38 14.08
CA THR A 8 28.65 2.67 14.78
C THR A 8 27.43 2.75 15.71
N PHE A 9 26.29 2.16 15.32
CA PHE A 9 25.02 2.28 16.05
C PHE A 9 24.54 0.92 16.57
N PHE A 10 24.23 -0.03 15.69
CA PHE A 10 23.52 -1.25 16.10
C PHE A 10 24.29 -2.12 17.07
N ARG A 11 25.58 -2.34 16.85
CA ARG A 11 26.40 -3.15 17.77
C ARG A 11 26.39 -2.58 19.19
N LYS A 12 26.47 -1.26 19.33
CA LYS A 12 26.52 -0.58 20.64
C LYS A 12 25.19 -0.69 21.39
N VAL A 13 24.08 -0.65 20.68
CA VAL A 13 22.75 -0.74 21.30
C VAL A 13 22.32 -2.19 21.50
N LEU A 14 22.58 -3.10 20.56
CA LEU A 14 22.01 -4.47 20.58
C LEU A 14 22.83 -5.48 21.40
N VAL A 15 24.16 -5.40 21.38
CA VAL A 15 24.99 -6.45 22.01
C VAL A 15 24.86 -6.37 23.53
N GLY A 16 24.58 -7.52 24.15
CA GLY A 16 24.38 -7.63 25.59
C GLY A 16 22.98 -7.25 26.07
N GLN A 17 22.08 -6.83 25.17
CA GLN A 17 20.68 -6.59 25.51
C GLN A 17 19.86 -7.87 25.47
N ASP A 18 18.85 -7.91 26.32
CA ASP A 18 17.76 -8.88 26.19
C ASP A 18 16.82 -8.44 25.05
N PRO A 19 16.60 -9.29 24.01
CA PRO A 19 15.77 -8.97 22.85
C PRO A 19 14.29 -8.74 23.20
N PHE A 20 13.81 -9.20 24.37
CA PHE A 20 12.44 -8.93 24.82
C PHE A 20 12.20 -7.45 25.14
N ASN A 21 13.26 -6.68 25.42
CA ASN A 21 13.21 -5.23 25.64
C ASN A 21 13.17 -4.42 24.33
N ARG A 22 12.35 -4.85 23.35
CA ARG A 22 12.26 -4.27 22.01
C ARG A 22 11.99 -2.76 22.02
N GLU A 23 11.07 -2.32 22.88
CA GLU A 23 10.72 -0.90 23.00
C GLU A 23 11.93 -0.07 23.45
N ARG A 24 12.67 -0.54 24.47
CA ARG A 24 13.89 0.12 24.93
C ARG A 24 14.93 0.22 23.81
N ILE A 25 15.20 -0.90 23.14
CA ILE A 25 16.16 -0.96 22.03
C ILE A 25 15.77 0.02 20.91
N TRP A 26 14.47 0.08 20.57
CA TRP A 26 13.97 1.00 19.55
C TRP A 26 14.16 2.46 19.98
N GLN A 27 13.80 2.81 21.22
CA GLN A 27 13.97 4.17 21.75
C GLN A 27 15.45 4.59 21.79
N ASP A 28 16.35 3.69 22.18
CA ASP A 28 17.79 3.95 22.20
C ASP A 28 18.32 4.26 20.79
N LEU A 29 17.90 3.48 19.78
CA LEU A 29 18.27 3.74 18.38
C LEU A 29 17.65 5.04 17.85
N ASN A 30 16.36 5.27 18.14
CA ASN A 30 15.62 6.47 17.74
C ASN A 30 16.29 7.74 18.31
N HIS A 31 16.72 7.71 19.57
CA HIS A 31 17.43 8.81 20.19
C HIS A 31 18.73 9.18 19.46
N TRP A 32 19.44 8.19 18.91
CA TRP A 32 20.71 8.41 18.21
C TRP A 32 20.53 8.95 16.78
N GLN A 33 19.32 8.91 16.22
CA GLN A 33 19.08 9.36 14.84
C GLN A 33 19.43 10.82 14.63
N ARG A 34 19.10 11.69 15.60
CA ARG A 34 19.37 13.15 15.53
C ARG A 34 20.85 13.45 15.34
N GLY A 35 21.73 12.71 16.02
CA GLY A 35 23.19 12.89 15.96
C GLY A 35 23.88 12.08 14.85
N SER A 36 23.14 11.33 14.04
CA SER A 36 23.71 10.32 13.15
C SER A 36 24.26 10.85 11.82
N ALA A 37 24.25 12.16 11.57
CA ALA A 37 24.56 12.77 10.27
C ALA A 37 23.78 12.10 9.11
N HIS A 38 22.49 11.83 9.37
CA HIS A 38 21.54 11.18 8.45
C HIS A 38 21.91 9.75 8.03
N GLN A 39 22.85 9.10 8.73
CA GLN A 39 23.24 7.72 8.45
C GLN A 39 22.30 6.70 9.10
N LEU A 40 21.69 7.04 10.24
CA LEU A 40 20.73 6.18 10.95
C LEU A 40 19.30 6.54 10.53
N THR A 41 18.85 5.95 9.43
CA THR A 41 17.52 6.22 8.85
C THR A 41 16.42 5.36 9.48
N GLU A 42 15.16 5.78 9.37
CA GLU A 42 13.98 4.98 9.75
C GLU A 42 14.01 3.57 9.15
N ARG A 43 14.44 3.43 7.88
CA ARG A 43 14.56 2.12 7.22
C ARG A 43 15.51 1.19 7.95
N ALA A 44 16.57 1.75 8.54
CA ALA A 44 17.55 0.98 9.29
C ALA A 44 16.97 0.53 10.64
N LEU A 45 16.21 1.40 11.32
CA LEU A 45 15.48 1.07 12.55
C LEU A 45 14.42 -0.01 12.29
N SER A 46 13.62 0.12 11.25
CA SER A 46 12.59 -0.86 10.86
C SER A 46 13.19 -2.25 10.62
N PHE A 47 14.37 -2.33 10.02
CA PHE A 47 15.05 -3.61 9.80
C PHE A 47 15.42 -4.29 11.12
N VAL A 48 15.95 -3.54 12.09
CA VAL A 48 16.30 -4.08 13.40
C VAL A 48 15.06 -4.52 14.17
N GLU A 49 14.00 -3.71 14.14
CA GLU A 49 12.75 -4.01 14.83
C GLU A 49 12.07 -5.28 14.29
N GLN A 50 12.03 -5.44 12.96
CA GLN A 50 11.53 -6.66 12.32
C GLN A 50 12.38 -7.90 12.69
N ALA A 51 13.71 -7.75 12.74
CA ALA A 51 14.60 -8.84 13.12
C ALA A 51 14.40 -9.26 14.58
N LEU A 52 14.15 -8.31 15.49
CA LEU A 52 13.83 -8.60 16.89
C LEU A 52 12.48 -9.34 17.01
N TRP A 53 11.46 -8.93 16.25
CA TRP A 53 10.19 -9.66 16.22
C TRP A 53 10.33 -11.06 15.66
N ASP A 54 11.09 -11.26 14.58
CA ASP A 54 11.36 -12.59 14.03
C ASP A 54 12.13 -13.46 15.03
N LEU A 55 13.16 -12.93 15.68
CA LEU A 55 13.92 -13.62 16.73
C LEU A 55 13.00 -14.10 17.87
N ILE A 56 12.15 -13.23 18.37
CA ILE A 56 11.24 -13.54 19.48
C ILE A 56 10.15 -14.52 19.04
N GLY A 57 9.57 -14.32 17.84
CA GLY A 57 8.62 -15.24 17.23
C GLY A 57 9.20 -16.65 17.09
N ARG A 58 10.43 -16.78 16.59
CA ARG A 58 11.13 -18.06 16.48
C ARG A 58 11.43 -18.68 17.84
N SER A 59 11.90 -17.88 18.80
CA SER A 59 12.26 -18.35 20.14
C SER A 59 11.05 -18.91 20.88
N LEU A 60 9.89 -18.26 20.71
CA LEU A 60 8.61 -18.69 21.30
C LEU A 60 7.82 -19.66 20.41
N LYS A 61 8.31 -19.98 19.21
CA LYS A 61 7.60 -20.75 18.18
C LYS A 61 6.20 -20.21 17.89
N MET A 62 6.05 -18.89 17.91
CA MET A 62 4.79 -18.19 17.68
C MET A 62 4.90 -17.26 16.47
N PRO A 63 3.87 -17.21 15.61
CA PRO A 63 3.81 -16.21 14.56
C PRO A 63 3.66 -14.81 15.17
N VAL A 64 4.36 -13.82 14.62
CA VAL A 64 4.45 -12.45 15.16
C VAL A 64 3.07 -11.82 15.37
N TYR A 65 2.11 -12.03 14.46
CA TYR A 65 0.77 -11.44 14.61
C TYR A 65 0.01 -11.96 15.84
N LYS A 66 0.30 -13.19 16.32
CA LYS A 66 -0.28 -13.69 17.58
C LYS A 66 0.40 -13.05 18.79
N LEU A 67 1.72 -12.80 18.72
CA LEU A 67 2.44 -12.05 19.77
C LEU A 67 1.91 -10.62 19.93
N LEU A 68 1.41 -10.01 18.86
CA LEU A 68 0.81 -8.67 18.85
C LEU A 68 -0.64 -8.63 19.37
N GLY A 69 -1.25 -9.77 19.69
CA GLY A 69 -2.68 -9.86 20.00
C GLY A 69 -3.50 -10.07 18.73
N GLY A 70 -3.44 -11.28 18.18
CA GLY A 70 -4.02 -11.61 16.88
C GLY A 70 -5.51 -11.28 16.76
N TYR A 71 -5.89 -10.68 15.62
CA TYR A 71 -7.27 -10.29 15.32
C TYR A 71 -7.92 -11.19 14.26
N ARG A 72 -7.18 -11.55 13.21
CA ARG A 72 -7.65 -12.38 12.09
C ARG A 72 -6.49 -13.18 11.52
N ASP A 73 -6.80 -14.35 11.00
CA ASP A 73 -5.81 -15.26 10.40
C ASP A 73 -5.71 -15.08 8.87
N THR A 74 -6.74 -14.50 8.24
CA THR A 74 -6.76 -14.18 6.81
C THR A 74 -7.25 -12.75 6.57
N VAL A 75 -6.83 -12.16 5.44
CA VAL A 75 -7.25 -10.82 5.03
C VAL A 75 -7.34 -10.75 3.50
N PRO A 76 -8.34 -10.06 2.92
CA PRO A 76 -8.38 -9.83 1.48
C PRO A 76 -7.15 -9.05 1.00
N ALA A 77 -6.56 -9.51 -0.09
CA ALA A 77 -5.48 -8.81 -0.78
C ALA A 77 -6.02 -8.08 -2.01
N TYR A 78 -5.38 -6.97 -2.36
CA TYR A 78 -5.60 -6.28 -3.63
C TYR A 78 -4.39 -6.46 -4.53
N GLY A 79 -4.63 -6.57 -5.84
CA GLY A 79 -3.56 -6.63 -6.83
C GLY A 79 -2.92 -5.24 -6.95
N SER A 80 -1.71 -5.08 -6.44
CA SER A 80 -0.97 -3.82 -6.54
C SER A 80 -0.05 -3.87 -7.75
N THR A 81 -0.36 -3.11 -8.80
CA THR A 81 0.48 -3.07 -10.01
C THR A 81 1.83 -2.43 -9.72
N MET A 82 2.80 -2.64 -10.60
CA MET A 82 3.99 -1.78 -10.62
C MET A 82 3.66 -0.41 -11.21
N CYS A 83 4.59 0.54 -11.06
CA CYS A 83 4.51 1.82 -11.75
C CYS A 83 4.49 1.58 -13.26
N GLY A 84 3.86 2.50 -14.01
CA GLY A 84 3.87 2.46 -15.46
C GLY A 84 5.29 2.54 -16.01
N ASP A 85 5.54 1.77 -17.07
CA ASP A 85 6.82 1.67 -17.75
C ASP A 85 6.70 2.12 -19.21
N ASP A 86 7.76 1.95 -20.00
CA ASP A 86 7.81 2.16 -21.44
C ASP A 86 8.14 0.85 -22.19
N LEU A 87 7.88 -0.30 -21.55
CA LEU A 87 8.22 -1.61 -22.06
C LEU A 87 7.03 -2.20 -22.85
N PRO A 88 7.21 -2.62 -24.12
CA PRO A 88 6.17 -3.31 -24.85
C PRO A 88 5.74 -4.60 -24.15
N GLY A 89 4.44 -4.76 -23.91
CA GLY A 89 3.87 -5.88 -23.16
C GLY A 89 3.97 -5.75 -21.63
N GLY A 90 4.44 -4.60 -21.15
CA GLY A 90 4.52 -4.24 -19.73
C GLY A 90 3.29 -3.47 -19.26
N LEU A 91 3.53 -2.25 -18.76
CA LEU A 91 2.52 -1.29 -18.31
C LEU A 91 2.75 0.05 -19.01
N SER A 92 2.95 0.01 -20.33
CA SER A 92 3.30 1.15 -21.17
C SER A 92 2.08 1.89 -21.72
N THR A 93 0.94 1.21 -21.86
CA THR A 93 -0.31 1.82 -22.35
C THR A 93 -1.51 1.55 -21.43
N PRO A 94 -2.57 2.39 -21.47
CA PRO A 94 -3.84 2.12 -20.79
C PRO A 94 -4.43 0.73 -21.05
N GLU A 95 -4.30 0.23 -22.28
CA GLU A 95 -4.82 -1.06 -22.70
C GLU A 95 -4.04 -2.21 -22.05
N GLU A 96 -2.74 -2.04 -21.83
CA GLU A 96 -1.91 -3.02 -21.11
C GLU A 96 -2.30 -3.10 -19.62
N TYR A 97 -2.65 -1.97 -19.00
CA TYR A 97 -3.22 -1.98 -17.65
C TYR A 97 -4.54 -2.76 -17.59
N ALA A 98 -5.42 -2.57 -18.57
CA ALA A 98 -6.69 -3.30 -18.67
C ALA A 98 -6.45 -4.82 -18.80
N ALA A 99 -5.61 -5.22 -19.75
CA ALA A 99 -5.25 -6.63 -19.94
C ALA A 99 -4.59 -7.26 -18.71
N PHE A 100 -3.77 -6.50 -17.98
CA PHE A 100 -3.19 -6.97 -16.72
C PHE A 100 -4.23 -7.07 -15.60
N ALA A 101 -5.17 -6.13 -15.54
CA ALA A 101 -6.24 -6.14 -14.55
C ALA A 101 -7.15 -7.37 -14.71
N GLU A 102 -7.49 -7.77 -15.93
CA GLU A 102 -8.24 -9.00 -16.20
C GLU A 102 -7.50 -10.23 -15.66
N LYS A 103 -6.18 -10.31 -15.84
CA LYS A 103 -5.35 -11.39 -15.26
C LYS A 103 -5.41 -11.39 -13.73
N LEU A 104 -5.42 -10.23 -13.09
CA LEU A 104 -5.55 -10.12 -11.64
C LEU A 104 -6.93 -10.58 -11.16
N VAL A 105 -8.00 -10.22 -11.87
CA VAL A 105 -9.35 -10.69 -11.56
C VAL A 105 -9.45 -12.21 -11.72
N ALA A 106 -8.93 -12.75 -12.83
CA ALA A 106 -8.87 -14.20 -13.08
C ALA A 106 -8.05 -14.95 -12.01
N ARG A 107 -7.02 -14.31 -11.45
CA ARG A 107 -6.23 -14.86 -10.33
C ARG A 107 -6.99 -14.90 -9.00
N GLY A 108 -8.09 -14.14 -8.88
CA GLY A 108 -8.98 -14.10 -7.72
C GLY A 108 -8.95 -12.79 -6.93
N TYR A 109 -8.23 -11.76 -7.38
CA TYR A 109 -8.22 -10.46 -6.69
C TYR A 109 -9.59 -9.79 -6.79
N LYS A 110 -10.08 -9.27 -5.65
CA LYS A 110 -11.35 -8.53 -5.56
C LYS A 110 -11.18 -7.01 -5.59
N ALA A 111 -9.93 -6.56 -5.52
CA ALA A 111 -9.57 -5.16 -5.60
C ALA A 111 -8.23 -5.00 -6.32
N ILE A 112 -8.03 -3.90 -7.03
CA ILE A 112 -6.81 -3.60 -7.80
C ILE A 112 -6.38 -2.15 -7.53
N LYS A 113 -5.08 -1.95 -7.33
CA LYS A 113 -4.46 -0.62 -7.20
C LYS A 113 -3.48 -0.40 -8.33
N LEU A 114 -3.70 0.64 -9.12
CA LEU A 114 -2.81 1.07 -10.18
C LEU A 114 -1.74 2.01 -9.59
N HIS A 115 -0.47 1.76 -9.90
CA HIS A 115 0.55 2.81 -9.86
C HIS A 115 0.82 3.24 -11.29
N THR A 116 0.54 4.48 -11.63
CA THR A 116 0.66 4.98 -13.01
C THR A 116 2.10 5.40 -13.34
N TRP A 117 2.29 6.07 -14.48
CA TRP A 117 3.61 6.48 -14.95
C TRP A 117 4.19 7.63 -14.12
N MET A 118 5.48 7.50 -13.79
CA MET A 118 6.23 8.50 -13.03
C MET A 118 7.59 8.74 -13.72
N PRO A 119 8.24 9.90 -13.50
CA PRO A 119 9.63 10.09 -13.90
C PRO A 119 10.51 8.93 -13.41
N PRO A 120 11.44 8.43 -14.24
CA PRO A 120 12.02 9.06 -15.43
C PRO A 120 11.32 8.76 -16.78
N ILE A 121 10.10 8.20 -16.79
CA ILE A 121 9.37 7.96 -18.05
C ILE A 121 9.15 9.28 -18.80
N SER A 122 9.46 9.28 -20.10
CA SER A 122 9.61 10.50 -20.91
C SER A 122 8.36 11.38 -20.98
N PHE A 123 7.18 10.78 -21.00
CA PHE A 123 5.89 11.48 -21.03
C PHE A 123 5.27 11.67 -19.64
N ALA A 124 5.92 11.19 -18.59
CA ALA A 124 5.41 11.21 -17.23
C ALA A 124 5.95 12.41 -16.44
N PRO A 125 5.16 12.97 -15.51
CA PRO A 125 3.79 12.57 -15.15
C PRO A 125 2.74 13.17 -16.10
N ASN A 126 1.63 12.47 -16.34
CA ASN A 126 0.55 12.99 -17.19
C ASN A 126 -0.84 12.60 -16.63
N PRO A 127 -1.55 13.54 -15.97
CA PRO A 127 -2.86 13.27 -15.36
C PRO A 127 -3.88 12.66 -16.33
N LYS A 128 -3.87 13.08 -17.60
CA LYS A 128 -4.81 12.58 -18.60
C LYS A 128 -4.52 11.13 -18.97
N MET A 129 -3.25 10.74 -19.03
CA MET A 129 -2.87 9.34 -19.26
C MET A 129 -3.24 8.46 -18.07
N ASP A 130 -3.02 8.94 -16.86
CA ASP A 130 -3.40 8.24 -15.63
C ASP A 130 -4.91 7.94 -15.59
N ILE A 131 -5.75 8.92 -15.93
CA ILE A 131 -7.20 8.74 -16.01
C ILE A 131 -7.60 7.81 -17.15
N LYS A 132 -6.92 7.84 -18.30
CA LYS A 132 -7.17 6.90 -19.39
C LYS A 132 -6.90 5.45 -18.95
N ALA A 133 -5.80 5.19 -18.24
CA ALA A 133 -5.52 3.88 -17.67
C ALA A 133 -6.59 3.45 -16.66
N CYS A 134 -7.04 4.37 -15.80
CA CYS A 134 -8.12 4.09 -14.86
C CYS A 134 -9.43 3.74 -15.57
N ALA A 135 -9.78 4.46 -16.63
CA ALA A 135 -10.97 4.22 -17.43
C ALA A 135 -10.90 2.87 -18.13
N ALA A 136 -9.78 2.56 -18.78
CA ALA A 136 -9.55 1.29 -19.46
C ALA A 136 -9.65 0.09 -18.49
N VAL A 137 -9.06 0.21 -17.30
CA VAL A 137 -9.18 -0.84 -16.27
C VAL A 137 -10.63 -0.98 -15.80
N ARG A 138 -11.33 0.12 -15.51
CA ARG A 138 -12.73 0.07 -15.09
C ARG A 138 -13.62 -0.60 -16.13
N GLU A 139 -13.41 -0.29 -17.41
CA GLU A 139 -14.14 -0.92 -18.50
C GLU A 139 -13.88 -2.43 -18.56
N ALA A 140 -12.62 -2.86 -18.46
CA ALA A 140 -12.25 -4.27 -18.54
C ALA A 140 -12.74 -5.12 -17.36
N VAL A 141 -12.70 -4.60 -16.13
CA VAL A 141 -13.04 -5.38 -14.93
C VAL A 141 -14.49 -5.22 -14.45
N GLY A 142 -15.27 -4.36 -15.10
CA GLY A 142 -16.65 -4.07 -14.74
C GLY A 142 -16.80 -3.26 -13.43
N PRO A 143 -18.04 -3.03 -12.96
CA PRO A 143 -18.33 -2.14 -11.84
C PRO A 143 -18.07 -2.74 -10.44
N ASP A 144 -17.96 -4.06 -10.32
CA ASP A 144 -17.94 -4.77 -9.04
C ASP A 144 -16.55 -4.92 -8.41
N ILE A 145 -15.49 -4.70 -9.18
CA ILE A 145 -14.12 -4.74 -8.68
C ILE A 145 -13.76 -3.38 -8.07
N ASP A 146 -13.25 -3.39 -6.83
CA ASP A 146 -12.80 -2.19 -6.16
C ASP A 146 -11.48 -1.71 -6.79
N LEU A 147 -11.46 -0.47 -7.26
CA LEU A 147 -10.31 0.13 -7.92
C LEU A 147 -9.73 1.28 -7.12
N MET A 148 -8.40 1.34 -7.08
CA MET A 148 -7.63 2.39 -6.42
C MET A 148 -6.52 2.87 -7.35
N ILE A 149 -6.07 4.10 -7.13
CA ILE A 149 -4.91 4.67 -7.84
C ILE A 149 -3.94 5.30 -6.85
N ASP A 150 -2.66 5.05 -7.13
CA ASP A 150 -1.49 5.60 -6.48
C ASP A 150 -0.59 6.20 -7.57
N GLY A 151 -1.03 7.36 -8.09
CA GLY A 151 -0.36 8.06 -9.18
C GLY A 151 0.83 8.89 -8.72
N TYR A 152 1.33 9.75 -9.61
CA TYR A 152 2.53 10.54 -9.34
C TYR A 152 2.45 11.34 -8.03
N HIS A 153 3.49 11.19 -7.20
CA HIS A 153 3.47 11.60 -5.80
C HIS A 153 3.61 13.11 -5.57
N TRP A 154 3.89 13.89 -6.62
CA TRP A 154 4.12 15.33 -6.54
C TRP A 154 3.25 16.14 -7.51
N TYR A 155 2.06 15.64 -7.86
CA TYR A 155 1.07 16.47 -8.54
C TYR A 155 0.75 17.74 -7.75
N SER A 156 0.51 18.84 -8.46
CA SER A 156 -0.01 20.05 -7.84
C SER A 156 -1.40 19.80 -7.26
N ARG A 157 -1.81 20.64 -6.31
CA ARG A 157 -3.15 20.56 -5.72
C ARG A 157 -4.26 20.63 -6.78
N ALA A 158 -4.09 21.44 -7.81
CA ALA A 158 -5.06 21.61 -8.88
C ALA A 158 -5.19 20.33 -9.73
N GLU A 159 -4.06 19.73 -10.10
CA GLU A 159 -4.04 18.45 -10.83
C GLU A 159 -4.62 17.32 -10.00
N ALA A 160 -4.25 17.22 -8.72
CA ALA A 160 -4.79 16.20 -7.82
C ALA A 160 -6.31 16.35 -7.61
N LEU A 161 -6.82 17.58 -7.53
CA LEU A 161 -8.26 17.84 -7.47
C LEU A 161 -8.97 17.42 -8.76
N TRP A 162 -8.38 17.72 -9.92
CA TRP A 162 -8.93 17.31 -11.21
C TRP A 162 -8.95 15.78 -11.35
N ILE A 163 -7.84 15.10 -11.03
CA ILE A 163 -7.75 13.64 -10.99
C ILE A 163 -8.83 13.05 -10.08
N GLY A 164 -8.99 13.60 -8.87
CA GLY A 164 -10.02 13.16 -7.92
C GLY A 164 -11.44 13.21 -8.53
N LYS A 165 -11.79 14.30 -9.20
CA LYS A 165 -13.10 14.46 -9.87
C LYS A 165 -13.30 13.49 -11.03
N GLU A 166 -12.26 13.17 -11.78
CA GLU A 166 -12.36 12.19 -12.86
C GLU A 166 -12.49 10.76 -12.32
N LEU A 167 -11.79 10.43 -11.23
CA LEU A 167 -11.90 9.13 -10.56
C LEU A 167 -13.27 8.87 -9.93
N GLU A 168 -13.95 9.92 -9.46
CA GLU A 168 -15.34 9.84 -8.97
C GLU A 168 -16.29 9.34 -10.06
N LYS A 169 -16.12 9.80 -11.30
CA LYS A 169 -16.93 9.36 -12.45
C LYS A 169 -16.71 7.87 -12.77
N LEU A 170 -15.53 7.34 -12.46
CA LEU A 170 -15.14 5.95 -12.69
C LEU A 170 -15.41 5.03 -11.48
N ASN A 171 -16.04 5.54 -10.42
CA ASN A 171 -16.32 4.79 -9.19
C ASN A 171 -15.06 4.15 -8.57
N PHE A 172 -13.99 4.93 -8.39
CA PHE A 172 -12.78 4.49 -7.68
C PHE A 172 -12.92 4.68 -6.16
N ALA A 173 -12.45 3.70 -5.40
CA ALA A 173 -12.61 3.67 -3.94
C ALA A 173 -11.64 4.61 -3.18
N CYS A 174 -10.46 4.93 -3.74
CA CYS A 174 -9.47 5.79 -3.08
C CYS A 174 -8.38 6.35 -4.03
N LEU A 175 -7.99 7.62 -3.83
CA LEU A 175 -6.73 8.24 -4.29
C LEU A 175 -5.76 8.31 -3.10
N LYS A 176 -4.58 7.68 -3.19
CA LYS A 176 -3.66 7.57 -2.03
C LYS A 176 -2.34 8.34 -2.19
N SER A 177 -2.40 9.67 -2.31
CA SER A 177 -1.24 10.56 -2.16
C SER A 177 -1.37 11.40 -0.86
N ARG A 178 -0.59 10.99 0.16
CA ARG A 178 -0.29 11.63 1.46
C ARG A 178 -1.23 12.73 2.02
N TRP A 179 -2.51 12.41 2.23
CA TRP A 179 -3.35 13.03 3.28
C TRP A 179 -4.28 11.95 3.84
N ARG A 180 -4.02 11.48 5.06
CA ARG A 180 -4.75 10.36 5.65
C ARG A 180 -5.40 10.78 6.97
N ARG A 181 -6.61 11.33 6.87
CA ARG A 181 -7.74 11.09 7.78
C ARG A 181 -8.98 11.80 7.21
N ILE A 182 -10.07 11.04 7.08
CA ILE A 182 -11.45 11.50 6.82
C ILE A 182 -11.70 11.89 5.36
N ARG A 183 -12.42 10.99 4.66
CA ARG A 183 -13.12 11.22 3.38
C ARG A 183 -12.21 11.64 2.22
N CYS A 184 -12.32 10.93 1.10
CA CYS A 184 -11.91 11.44 -0.21
C CYS A 184 -12.35 12.91 -0.35
N LEU A 185 -11.58 13.68 -1.12
CA LEU A 185 -11.75 15.10 -1.44
C LEU A 185 -13.19 15.62 -1.68
N LEU A 186 -14.20 14.74 -1.85
CA LEU A 186 -15.63 15.04 -1.88
C LEU A 186 -16.12 15.99 -0.78
N CYS A 187 -15.56 15.98 0.43
CA CYS A 187 -16.06 16.85 1.50
C CYS A 187 -15.69 18.33 1.33
N VAL A 188 -14.73 18.68 0.48
CA VAL A 188 -14.44 20.10 0.14
C VAL A 188 -15.33 20.60 -1.00
N ALA A 189 -15.98 19.70 -1.74
CA ALA A 189 -16.81 20.01 -2.89
C ALA A 189 -18.26 19.53 -2.72
N GLY A 190 -18.90 19.84 -1.58
CA GLY A 190 -20.38 19.88 -1.45
C GLY A 190 -21.21 18.64 -1.86
N GLY A 191 -20.59 17.48 -2.07
CA GLY A 191 -21.25 16.27 -2.56
C GLY A 191 -21.69 15.36 -1.41
N LYS A 192 -22.94 14.87 -1.47
CA LYS A 192 -23.57 14.02 -0.44
C LYS A 192 -22.72 12.78 -0.10
N PRO A 193 -22.74 12.31 1.18
CA PRO A 193 -22.05 11.09 1.57
C PRO A 193 -22.64 9.86 0.88
N VAL A 194 -21.78 9.03 0.29
CA VAL A 194 -22.16 7.69 -0.20
C VAL A 194 -22.29 6.77 1.01
N ASP A 195 -23.47 6.18 1.17
CA ASP A 195 -23.85 5.34 2.30
C ASP A 195 -23.11 3.99 2.26
N SER A 196 -22.15 3.81 3.18
CA SER A 196 -21.29 2.63 3.26
C SER A 196 -21.91 1.45 4.02
N HIS A 197 -23.12 1.60 4.58
CA HIS A 197 -23.70 0.54 5.42
C HIS A 197 -24.25 -0.66 4.63
N ARG A 198 -24.67 -0.48 3.36
CA ARG A 198 -25.29 -1.58 2.59
C ARG A 198 -24.34 -2.65 2.04
N ARG A 199 -23.04 -2.39 1.88
CA ARG A 199 -22.09 -3.39 1.33
C ARG A 199 -21.38 -4.25 2.38
N ALA A 200 -21.36 -3.80 3.64
CA ALA A 200 -20.78 -4.59 4.72
C ALA A 200 -21.61 -5.84 5.04
N GLU A 201 -22.94 -5.76 4.89
CA GLU A 201 -23.86 -6.87 5.20
C GLU A 201 -23.85 -7.96 4.12
N SER A 202 -23.69 -7.60 2.84
CA SER A 202 -23.57 -8.58 1.75
C SER A 202 -22.30 -9.42 1.82
N PHE A 203 -21.28 -8.98 2.55
CA PHE A 203 -20.01 -9.71 2.70
C PHE A 203 -20.09 -10.83 3.75
N ALA A 204 -21.08 -10.80 4.65
CA ALA A 204 -21.25 -11.80 5.70
C ALA A 204 -22.08 -13.03 5.27
N ALA A 205 -22.81 -12.96 4.15
CA ALA A 205 -23.84 -13.95 3.80
C ALA A 205 -23.39 -15.07 2.84
N SER A 206 -22.21 -14.99 2.22
CA SER A 206 -21.85 -15.90 1.10
C SER A 206 -20.74 -16.92 1.39
N THR A 207 -20.34 -17.12 2.64
CA THR A 207 -19.31 -18.11 3.01
C THR A 207 -19.77 -19.03 4.14
N THR A 208 -20.78 -19.84 3.88
CA THR A 208 -20.93 -21.14 4.55
C THR A 208 -20.22 -22.19 3.70
N CYS A 209 -19.04 -22.62 4.14
CA CYS A 209 -18.34 -23.78 3.57
C CYS A 209 -19.18 -25.04 3.73
N ALA A 210 -19.37 -25.79 2.64
CA ALA A 210 -19.76 -27.18 2.69
C ALA A 210 -18.55 -28.03 3.16
N PRO A 211 -18.71 -28.98 4.10
CA PRO A 211 -17.66 -29.90 4.48
C PRO A 211 -17.65 -31.07 3.49
N ASN A 212 -16.51 -31.34 2.85
CA ASN A 212 -16.29 -32.62 2.17
C ASN A 212 -15.31 -33.44 3.00
N GLY A 213 -15.74 -34.68 3.28
CA GLY A 213 -14.99 -35.73 3.96
C GLY A 213 -14.03 -36.48 3.06
#